data_AF-A0A7C7Q6F9-F1
#
_entry.id   AF-A0A7C7Q6F9-F1
#
_cell.length_a   1.000
_cell.length_b   1.000
_cell.length_c   1.000
_cell.angle_alpha   90.00
_cell.angle_beta   90.00
_cell.angle_gamma   90.00
#
_symmetry.space_group_name_H-M   'P 1'
#
loop_
_entity.id
_entity.type
_entity.pdbx_description
1 polymer ?
#
loop_
_entity_poly.entity_id
_entity_poly.type
_entity_poly.pdbx_seq_one_letter_code
_entity_poly.pdbx_strand_id
1 'polypeptide(L)' 'MANTFCTAEISSDFRSGKIAVVGMAGWYPGAQSLRQFWENILTKRQQFREMADCRLPLSEYYD' A
#
# COMPACT_ATOMS: atom_id res chain seq x y z
N MET A 1 8.68 -45.35 -20.77
CA MET A 1 8.80 -44.22 -19.83
C MET A 1 8.61 -42.93 -20.61
N ALA A 2 7.42 -42.36 -20.58
CA ALA A 2 7.16 -41.03 -21.13
C ALA A 2 6.36 -40.27 -20.08
N ASN A 3 6.99 -39.25 -19.48
CA ASN A 3 6.40 -38.43 -18.44
C ASN A 3 5.25 -37.61 -19.05
N THR A 4 4.02 -37.94 -18.66
CA THR A 4 2.87 -37.05 -18.76
C THR A 4 3.04 -35.93 -17.74
N PHE A 5 3.86 -34.92 -18.06
CA PHE A 5 3.77 -33.64 -17.37
C PHE A 5 2.46 -32.98 -17.81
N CYS A 6 1.45 -33.11 -16.96
CA CYS A 6 0.24 -32.31 -17.00
C CYS A 6 0.64 -30.84 -16.90
N THR A 7 0.78 -30.18 -18.05
CA THR A 7 0.82 -28.72 -18.08
C THR A 7 -0.60 -28.27 -17.79
N ALA A 8 -0.85 -27.90 -16.54
CA ALA A 8 -2.08 -27.20 -16.19
C ALA A 8 -2.07 -25.88 -16.96
N GLU A 9 -2.83 -25.83 -18.06
CA GLU A 9 -3.14 -24.57 -18.71
C GLU A 9 -3.87 -23.71 -17.69
N ILE A 10 -3.20 -22.64 -17.24
CA ILE A 10 -3.85 -21.58 -16.48
C ILE A 10 -4.83 -20.94 -17.45
N SER A 11 -6.06 -21.45 -17.44
CA SER A 11 -7.17 -20.89 -18.20
C SER A 11 -7.31 -19.42 -17.82
N SER A 12 -7.00 -18.54 -18.75
CA SER A 12 -7.13 -17.09 -18.63
C SER A 12 -8.59 -16.66 -18.74
N ASP A 13 -9.50 -17.34 -18.02
CA ASP A 13 -10.92 -16.95 -17.93
C ASP A 13 -11.15 -16.00 -16.73
N PHE A 14 -10.19 -15.10 -16.48
CA PHE A 14 -10.46 -13.86 -15.76
C PHE A 14 -11.25 -12.95 -16.70
N ARG A 15 -12.52 -13.29 -16.96
CA ARG A 15 -13.48 -12.35 -17.54
C ARG A 15 -13.68 -11.21 -16.55
N SER A 16 -12.78 -10.24 -16.62
CA SER A 16 -12.82 -8.90 -16.05
C SER A 16 -13.77 -8.77 -14.85
N GLY A 17 -13.45 -9.50 -13.78
CA GLY A 17 -14.13 -9.33 -12.49
C GLY A 17 -13.73 -7.96 -11.96
N LYS A 18 -14.40 -6.90 -12.45
CA LYS A 18 -14.15 -5.53 -12.03
C LYS A 18 -14.46 -5.45 -10.54
N ILE A 19 -13.41 -5.25 -9.74
CA ILE A 19 -13.57 -5.02 -8.32
C ILE A 19 -13.87 -3.54 -8.11
N ALA A 20 -15.07 -3.24 -7.63
CA ALA A 20 -15.46 -1.88 -7.26
C ALA A 20 -14.99 -1.57 -5.83
N VAL A 21 -14.34 -0.43 -5.65
CA VAL A 21 -14.04 0.11 -4.33
C VAL A 21 -15.27 0.87 -3.84
N VAL A 22 -16.00 0.29 -2.89
CA VAL A 22 -17.23 0.87 -2.34
C VAL A 22 -16.98 1.90 -1.23
N GLY A 23 -15.78 1.91 -0.66
CA GLY A 23 -15.39 2.85 0.39
C GLY A 23 -13.96 2.63 0.84
N MET A 24 -13.39 3.65 1.49
CA MET A 24 -12.06 3.62 2.08
C MET A 24 -12.09 4.36 3.41
N ALA A 25 -11.27 3.91 4.37
CA ALA A 25 -11.01 4.58 5.63
C ALA A 25 -9.56 4.31 6.02
N GLY A 26 -8.89 5.28 6.63
CA GLY A 26 -7.49 5.15 7.00
C GLY A 26 -6.94 6.35 7.74
N TRP A 27 -5.89 6.10 8.52
CA TRP A 27 -5.11 7.12 9.22
C TRP A 27 -3.79 7.31 8.48
N TYR A 28 -3.57 8.53 7.98
CA TYR A 28 -2.38 8.86 7.21
C TYR A 28 -1.54 9.93 7.94
N PRO A 29 -0.21 9.93 7.78
CA PRO A 29 0.62 11.01 8.29
C PRO A 29 0.11 12.37 7.78
N GLY A 30 -0.23 13.26 8.72
CA GLY A 30 -0.72 14.60 8.39
C GLY A 30 -2.15 14.65 7.82
N ALA A 31 -2.93 13.56 7.89
CA ALA A 31 -4.34 13.54 7.51
C ALA A 31 -5.19 12.64 8.43
N GLN A 32 -6.12 13.25 9.14
CA GLN A 32 -7.06 12.57 10.04
C GLN A 32 -8.36 12.14 9.33
N SER A 33 -8.53 12.52 8.06
CA SER A 33 -9.66 12.12 7.22
C SER A 33 -9.21 11.91 5.77
N LEU A 34 -9.99 11.15 5.00
CA LEU A 34 -9.72 10.97 3.56
C LEU A 34 -9.73 12.28 2.79
N ARG A 35 -10.52 13.26 3.22
CA ARG A 35 -10.54 14.58 2.59
C ARG A 35 -9.19 15.28 2.72
N GLN A 36 -8.64 15.32 3.94
CA GLN A 36 -7.31 15.89 4.19
C GLN A 36 -6.22 15.10 3.46
N PHE A 37 -6.35 13.78 3.38
CA PHE A 37 -5.43 12.95 2.62
C PHE A 37 -5.42 13.33 1.13
N TRP A 38 -6.60 13.53 0.53
CA TRP A 38 -6.70 13.95 -0.86
C TRP A 38 -6.13 15.36 -1.10
N GLU A 39 -6.40 16.30 -0.19
CA GLU A 39 -5.81 17.64 -0.22
C GLU A 39 -4.28 17.59 -0.13
N ASN A 40 -3.71 16.73 0.73
CA ASN A 40 -2.27 16.52 0.83
C ASN A 40 -1.65 15.96 -0.46
N ILE A 41 -2.35 15.05 -1.16
CA ILE A 41 -1.90 14.52 -2.46
C ILE A 41 -1.91 15.62 -3.52
N LEU A 42 -3.02 16.36 -3.65
CA LEU A 42 -3.18 17.39 -4.67
C LEU A 42 -2.13 18.51 -4.51
N THR A 43 -1.78 18.85 -3.28
CA THR A 43 -0.76 19.84 -2.94
C THR A 43 0.67 19.30 -3.01
N LYS A 44 0.86 18.00 -3.33
CA LYS A 44 2.16 17.30 -3.32
C LYS A 44 2.94 17.47 -2.01
N ARG A 45 2.21 17.49 -0.88
CA ARG A 45 2.81 17.75 0.42
C ARG A 45 3.71 16.60 0.87
N GLN A 46 4.98 16.90 1.15
CA GLN A 46 5.92 15.93 1.70
C GLN A 46 5.54 15.58 3.15
N GLN A 47 5.34 14.28 3.43
CA GLN A 47 5.06 13.75 4.77
C GLN A 47 6.22 12.92 5.34
N PHE A 48 7.29 12.72 4.56
CA PHE A 48 8.52 12.13 5.07
C PHE A 48 9.13 13.08 6.11
N ARG A 49 9.35 12.52 7.29
CA ARG A 49 9.89 13.21 8.46
C ARG A 49 10.83 12.25 9.17
N GLU A 50 11.68 12.81 10.01
CA GLU A 50 12.52 12.03 10.90
C GLU A 50 11.67 11.10 11.79
N MET A 51 12.26 9.97 12.16
CA MET A 51 11.62 9.01 13.04
C MET A 51 11.45 9.66 14.42
N ALA A 52 10.23 9.63 14.94
CA ALA A 52 9.98 10.16 16.26
C ALA A 52 10.71 9.32 17.32
N ASP A 53 11.33 9.98 18.30
CA ASP A 53 12.06 9.31 19.39
C ASP A 53 11.18 8.32 20.16
N CYS A 54 9.88 8.61 20.28
CA CYS A 54 8.92 7.72 20.94
C CYS A 54 8.67 6.41 20.18
N ARG A 55 9.06 6.33 18.91
CA ARG A 55 8.90 5.14 18.07
C ARG A 55 10.24 4.46 17.80
N LEU A 56 11.27 5.23 17.47
CA LEU A 56 12.62 4.74 17.24
C LEU A 56 13.63 5.87 17.55
N PRO A 57 14.22 5.88 18.76
CA PRO A 57 15.25 6.85 19.11
C PRO A 57 16.54 6.52 18.34
N LEU A 58 16.93 7.40 17.41
CA LEU A 58 18.08 7.15 16.53
C LEU A 58 19.42 7.17 17.27
N SER A 59 19.50 7.87 18.41
CA SER A 59 20.68 7.92 19.27
C SER A 59 21.06 6.55 19.86
N GLU A 60 20.14 5.59 19.88
CA GLU A 60 20.42 4.23 20.35
C GLU A 60 21.01 3.33 19.25
N TYR A 61 20.97 3.75 17.98
CA TYR A 61 21.34 2.93 16.83
C TYR A 61 22.54 3.45 16.04
N TYR A 62 22.79 4.75 16.08
CA TYR A 62 23.89 5.38 15.34
C TYR A 62 24.79 6.15 16.31
N ASP A 63 26.10 5.96 16.15
CA ASP A 63 27.16 6.67 16.88
C ASP A 63 27.54 8.00 16.19
#